data_AF-A0AAW0M9Q1-F1
#
_entry.id   AF-A0AAW0M9Q1-F1
#
_cell.length_a   1.000
_cell.length_b   1.000
_cell.length_c   1.000
_cell.angle_alpha   90.00
_cell.angle_beta   90.00
_cell.angle_gamma   90.00
#
_symmetry.space_group_name_H-M   'P 1'
#
loop_
_entity.id
_entity.type
_entity.pdbx_description
1 polymer ?
#
loop_
_entity_poly.entity_id
_entity_poly.type
_entity_poly.pdbx_seq_one_letter_code
_entity_poly.pdbx_strand_id
1 'polypeptide(L)'
;LEWKLIYVGSAEDETYDQLLESVLVGPVNIGNYRFVLQADPPDPSKIRDEDIIGVTVLLLTCSFLGQEFIRVGYYVNNDYDDEQLREEPPPKVSVDRVQRNILADKPRVTKFPINFHPENNEHGEEPPPLAENAIETNANGEEPLPSPEGPAIEH
;
A
#
# COMPACT_ATOMS: atom_id res chain seq x y z
N LEU A 1 -2.71 -2.61 -17.32
CA LEU A 1 -2.41 -2.30 -15.90
C LEU A 1 -1.43 -1.14 -15.89
N GLU A 2 -1.61 -0.19 -14.99
CA GLU A 2 -0.63 0.86 -14.71
C GLU A 2 -0.01 0.57 -13.35
N TRP A 3 1.32 0.51 -13.27
CA TRP A 3 2.06 0.38 -12.03
C TRP A 3 2.79 1.68 -11.76
N LYS A 4 2.66 2.24 -10.56
CA LYS A 4 3.36 3.46 -10.15
C LYS A 4 4.18 3.20 -8.89
N LEU A 5 5.41 3.68 -8.90
CA LEU A 5 6.27 3.71 -7.72
C LEU A 5 6.35 5.15 -7.21
N ILE A 6 5.95 5.36 -5.96
CA ILE A 6 5.79 6.68 -5.35
C ILE A 6 6.59 6.70 -4.05
N TYR A 7 7.36 7.75 -3.83
CA TYR A 7 8.04 8.02 -2.56
C TYR A 7 7.29 9.10 -1.79
N VAL A 8 6.98 8.83 -0.52
CA VAL A 8 6.29 9.79 0.34
C VAL A 8 7.30 10.82 0.86
N GLY A 9 7.16 12.06 0.43
CA GLY A 9 8.10 13.15 0.76
C GLY A 9 7.81 13.86 2.07
N SER A 10 6.60 13.69 2.60
CA SER A 10 6.21 14.10 3.95
C SER A 10 5.04 13.25 4.43
N ALA A 11 5.01 12.88 5.70
CA ALA A 11 3.88 12.13 6.27
C ALA A 11 2.60 12.99 6.41
N GLU A 12 2.75 14.31 6.40
CA GLU A 12 1.68 15.27 6.67
C GLU A 12 1.14 15.95 5.40
N ASP A 13 1.87 15.91 4.30
CA ASP A 13 1.57 16.66 3.09
C ASP A 13 1.93 15.86 1.81
N GLU A 14 0.89 15.37 1.13
CA GLU A 14 1.01 14.59 -0.11
C GLU A 14 1.57 15.39 -1.29
N THR A 15 1.64 16.72 -1.19
CA THR A 15 2.22 17.54 -2.27
C THR A 15 3.73 17.34 -2.42
N TYR A 16 4.38 16.74 -1.40
CA TYR A 16 5.78 16.32 -1.44
C TYR A 16 5.96 14.91 -2.03
N ASP A 17 4.89 14.18 -2.31
CA ASP A 17 4.98 12.85 -2.90
C ASP A 17 5.59 12.90 -4.29
N GLN A 18 6.55 12.01 -4.53
CA GLN A 18 7.29 11.95 -5.77
C GLN A 18 6.96 10.67 -6.51
N LEU A 19 6.36 10.80 -7.69
CA LEU A 19 6.25 9.69 -8.64
C LEU A 19 7.64 9.38 -9.21
N LEU A 20 8.22 8.27 -8.78
CA LEU A 20 9.55 7.83 -9.22
C LEU A 20 9.49 7.13 -10.58
N GLU A 21 8.45 6.33 -10.81
CA GLU A 21 8.28 5.58 -12.07
C GLU A 21 6.79 5.25 -12.32
N SER A 22 6.41 5.19 -13.59
CA SER A 22 5.08 4.75 -14.05
C SER A 22 5.20 3.85 -15.28
N VAL A 23 4.80 2.59 -15.15
CA VAL A 23 4.89 1.59 -16.23
C VAL A 23 3.52 1.03 -16.57
N LEU A 24 3.21 1.01 -17.87
CA LEU A 24 2.05 0.33 -18.42
C LEU A 24 2.41 -1.11 -18.80
N VAL A 25 1.65 -2.06 -18.25
CA VAL A 25 1.75 -3.48 -18.56
C VAL A 25 0.48 -3.92 -19.27
N GLY A 26 0.58 -4.26 -20.56
CA GLY A 26 -0.54 -4.77 -21.35
C GLY A 26 -0.15 -5.09 -22.80
N PRO A 27 -0.97 -5.89 -23.52
CA PRO A 27 -2.13 -6.65 -23.02
C PRO A 27 -1.72 -7.80 -22.09
N VAL A 28 -2.54 -8.08 -21.06
CA VAL A 28 -2.26 -9.11 -20.04
C VAL A 28 -3.20 -10.28 -20.28
N ASN A 29 -2.67 -11.47 -20.54
CA ASN A 29 -3.46 -12.70 -20.61
C ASN A 29 -3.60 -13.32 -19.20
N ILE A 30 -4.45 -14.32 -19.06
CA ILE A 30 -4.52 -15.08 -17.80
C ILE A 30 -3.21 -15.83 -17.61
N GLY A 31 -2.57 -15.63 -16.45
CA GLY A 31 -1.31 -16.29 -16.11
C GLY A 31 -0.53 -15.55 -15.03
N ASN A 32 0.63 -16.11 -14.69
CA ASN A 32 1.58 -15.48 -13.77
C ASN A 32 2.61 -14.67 -14.56
N TYR A 33 2.82 -13.42 -14.15
CA TYR A 33 3.78 -12.52 -14.76
C TYR A 33 4.81 -12.08 -13.72
N ARG A 34 6.03 -11.85 -14.21
CA ARG A 34 7.11 -11.24 -13.43
C ARG A 34 7.80 -10.22 -14.31
N PHE A 35 8.01 -9.04 -13.78
CA PHE A 35 8.79 -7.98 -14.41
C PHE A 35 9.61 -7.27 -13.34
N VAL A 36 10.62 -6.53 -13.78
CA VAL A 36 11.44 -5.68 -12.91
C VAL A 36 10.97 -4.24 -13.11
N LEU A 37 10.64 -3.57 -12.02
CA LEU A 37 10.39 -2.14 -11.98
C LEU A 37 11.59 -1.48 -11.31
N GLN A 38 12.30 -0.63 -12.04
CA GLN A 38 13.46 0.11 -11.56
C GLN A 38 13.17 1.60 -11.74
N ALA A 39 13.54 2.40 -10.75
CA ALA A 39 13.33 3.84 -10.76
C ALA A 39 14.56 4.57 -10.22
N ASP A 40 14.71 5.82 -10.61
CA ASP A 40 15.68 6.74 -10.01
C ASP A 40 15.27 7.09 -8.55
N PRO A 41 16.22 7.52 -7.70
CA PRO A 41 15.89 7.95 -6.34
C PRO A 41 15.01 9.21 -6.34
N PRO A 42 14.29 9.50 -5.23
CA PRO A 42 13.58 10.78 -5.08
C PRO A 42 14.56 11.95 -5.12
N ASP A 43 14.08 13.11 -5.55
CA ASP A 43 14.79 14.38 -5.49
C ASP A 43 14.78 14.90 -4.04
N PRO A 44 15.93 14.96 -3.35
CA PRO A 44 16.00 15.38 -1.95
C PRO A 44 15.54 16.82 -1.73
N SER A 45 15.62 17.69 -2.76
CA SER A 45 15.18 19.09 -2.65
C SER A 45 13.65 19.26 -2.62
N LYS A 46 12.91 18.19 -2.91
CA LYS A 46 11.44 18.13 -2.89
C LYS A 46 10.92 17.27 -1.74
N ILE A 47 11.76 16.96 -0.76
CA ILE A 47 11.38 16.34 0.50
C ILE A 47 11.35 17.45 1.54
N ARG A 48 10.40 17.42 2.46
CA ARG A 48 10.38 18.37 3.58
C ARG A 48 11.64 18.14 4.43
N ASP A 49 12.36 19.21 4.79
CA ASP A 49 13.68 19.10 5.47
C ASP A 49 13.63 18.21 6.73
N GLU A 50 12.51 18.28 7.46
CA GLU A 50 12.24 17.52 8.69
C GLU A 50 12.03 16.00 8.43
N ASP A 51 11.66 15.63 7.20
CA ASP A 51 11.30 14.26 6.81
C ASP A 51 12.41 13.55 5.99
N ILE A 52 13.55 14.22 5.77
CA ILE A 52 14.69 13.60 5.05
C ILE A 52 15.30 12.46 5.87
N ILE A 53 15.44 12.64 7.18
CA ILE A 53 15.92 11.62 8.12
C ILE A 53 14.73 11.03 8.88
N GLY A 54 14.78 9.73 9.14
CA GLY A 54 13.75 8.99 9.85
C GLY A 54 12.95 8.08 8.92
N VAL A 55 11.73 7.76 9.36
CA VAL A 55 10.89 6.77 8.69
C VAL A 55 9.93 7.45 7.73
N THR A 56 9.91 6.97 6.49
CA THR A 56 8.92 7.31 5.47
C THR A 56 8.40 6.04 4.78
N VAL A 57 7.65 6.18 3.69
CA VAL A 57 7.01 5.08 2.96
C VAL A 57 7.31 5.16 1.47
N LEU A 58 7.58 3.99 0.88
CA LEU A 58 7.57 3.77 -0.57
C LEU A 58 6.27 3.03 -0.94
N LEU A 59 5.50 3.58 -1.86
CA LEU A 59 4.23 3.01 -2.32
C LEU A 59 4.38 2.45 -3.72
N LEU A 60 4.04 1.18 -3.90
CA LEU A 60 3.82 0.57 -5.20
C LEU A 60 2.31 0.41 -5.39
N THR A 61 1.73 1.16 -6.33
CA THR A 61 0.31 1.06 -6.66
C THR A 61 0.11 0.39 -8.00
N CYS A 62 -1.01 -0.32 -8.15
CA CYS A 62 -1.46 -0.78 -9.44
C CYS A 62 -2.92 -0.41 -9.69
N SER A 63 -3.16 0.11 -10.89
CA SER A 63 -4.45 0.56 -11.36
C SER A 63 -4.87 -0.17 -12.64
N PHE A 64 -6.18 -0.37 -12.77
CA PHE A 64 -6.83 -0.83 -13.99
C PHE A 64 -7.85 0.24 -14.41
N LEU A 65 -7.73 0.74 -15.64
CA LEU A 65 -8.57 1.83 -16.16
C LEU A 65 -8.63 3.05 -15.22
N GLY A 66 -7.48 3.42 -14.64
CA GLY A 66 -7.38 4.55 -13.71
C GLY A 66 -7.90 4.29 -12.29
N GLN A 67 -8.53 3.14 -12.04
CA GLN A 67 -8.97 2.74 -10.69
C GLN A 67 -7.88 1.91 -10.02
N GLU A 68 -7.35 2.42 -8.91
CA GLU A 68 -6.39 1.68 -8.09
C GLU A 68 -7.08 0.49 -7.42
N PHE A 69 -6.50 -0.71 -7.52
CA PHE A 69 -7.05 -1.91 -6.89
C PHE A 69 -6.08 -2.58 -5.91
N ILE A 70 -4.80 -2.21 -5.95
CA ILE A 70 -3.81 -2.69 -4.99
C ILE A 70 -2.75 -1.62 -4.72
N ARG A 71 -2.37 -1.53 -3.44
CA ARG A 71 -1.28 -0.71 -2.93
C ARG A 71 -0.40 -1.53 -2.02
N VAL A 72 0.89 -1.48 -2.25
CA VAL A 72 1.90 -2.12 -1.41
C VAL A 72 2.82 -1.03 -0.86
N GLY A 73 2.75 -0.81 0.45
CA GLY A 73 3.61 0.13 1.17
C GLY A 73 4.79 -0.58 1.81
N TYR A 74 5.97 0.00 1.66
CA TYR A 74 7.18 -0.41 2.37
C TYR A 74 7.65 0.72 3.27
N TYR A 75 7.93 0.42 4.54
CA TYR A 75 8.63 1.37 5.39
C TYR A 75 10.06 1.54 4.91
N VAL A 76 10.49 2.78 4.86
CA VAL A 76 11.83 3.20 4.48
C VAL A 76 12.41 3.94 5.67
N ASN A 77 13.54 3.48 6.18
CA ASN A 77 14.30 4.22 7.19
C ASN A 77 15.50 4.88 6.52
N ASN A 78 15.53 6.21 6.56
CA ASN A 78 16.67 7.01 6.12
C ASN A 78 17.45 7.45 7.36
N ASP A 79 18.71 7.06 7.45
CA ASP A 79 19.54 7.39 8.59
C ASP A 79 20.99 7.59 8.15
N TYR A 80 21.81 8.24 8.98
CA TYR A 80 23.24 8.27 8.76
C TYR A 80 23.85 6.91 9.09
N ASP A 81 24.81 6.45 8.29
CA ASP A 81 25.59 5.26 8.62
C ASP A 81 26.67 5.53 9.69
N ASP A 82 27.14 6.77 9.75
CA ASP A 82 28.09 7.27 10.74
C ASP A 82 27.42 7.48 12.11
N GLU A 83 28.00 6.91 13.16
CA GLU A 83 27.50 7.02 14.54
C GLU A 83 27.58 8.44 15.09
N GLN A 84 28.65 9.19 14.79
CA GLN A 84 28.80 10.57 15.26
C GLN A 84 27.74 11.48 14.63
N LEU A 85 27.43 11.28 13.34
CA LEU A 85 26.37 12.05 12.68
C LEU A 85 24.96 11.73 13.21
N ARG A 86 24.76 10.54 13.80
CA ARG A 86 23.50 10.19 14.47
C ARG A 86 23.38 10.80 15.86
N GLU A 87 24.47 10.78 16.62
CA GLU A 87 24.50 11.36 17.98
C GLU A 87 24.47 12.90 17.94
N GLU A 88 25.18 13.50 16.99
CA GLU A 88 25.28 14.94 16.80
C GLU A 88 24.92 15.33 15.35
N PRO A 89 23.62 15.30 14.99
CA PRO A 89 23.20 15.59 13.63
C PRO A 89 23.52 17.03 13.25
N PRO A 90 24.04 17.28 12.03
CA PRO A 90 24.34 18.62 11.57
C PRO A 90 23.05 19.44 11.44
N PRO A 91 23.10 20.78 11.60
CA PRO A 91 21.92 21.64 11.45
C PRO A 91 21.27 21.56 10.06
N LYS A 92 22.06 21.22 9.03
CA LYS A 92 21.58 20.94 7.68
C LYS A 92 21.91 19.49 7.32
N VAL A 93 20.90 18.76 6.85
CA VAL A 93 21.05 17.35 6.48
C VAL A 93 22.08 17.19 5.36
N SER A 94 23.02 16.25 5.58
CA SER A 94 24.04 15.90 4.59
C SER A 94 23.57 14.71 3.77
N VAL A 95 22.76 14.98 2.74
CA VAL A 95 22.07 13.97 1.92
C VAL A 95 23.01 12.88 1.39
N ASP A 96 24.22 13.25 0.97
CA ASP A 96 25.22 12.30 0.43
C ASP A 96 25.69 11.24 1.45
N ARG A 97 25.40 11.44 2.73
CA ARG A 97 25.73 10.51 3.83
C ARG A 97 24.52 9.75 4.36
N VAL A 98 23.34 9.96 3.77
CA VAL A 98 22.11 9.28 4.18
C VAL A 98 22.05 7.91 3.51
N GLN A 99 21.89 6.88 4.32
CA GLN A 99 21.61 5.53 3.86
C GLN A 99 20.13 5.20 4.00
N ARG A 100 19.60 4.56 2.97
CA ARG A 100 18.21 4.13 2.89
C ARG A 100 18.11 2.63 3.14
N ASN A 101 17.38 2.23 4.17
CA ASN A 101 17.01 0.85 4.42
C ASN A 101 15.51 0.63 4.20
N ILE A 102 15.15 -0.29 3.31
CA ILE A 102 13.75 -0.62 3.02
C ILE A 102 13.38 -1.89 3.77
N LEU A 103 12.35 -1.85 4.61
CA LEU A 103 11.83 -3.01 5.34
C LEU A 103 11.01 -3.91 4.40
N ALA A 104 11.71 -4.58 3.48
CA ALA A 104 11.12 -5.37 2.40
C ALA A 104 10.35 -6.62 2.90
N ASP A 105 10.72 -7.16 4.06
CA ASP A 105 10.13 -8.39 4.61
C ASP A 105 8.74 -8.19 5.24
N LYS A 106 8.33 -6.94 5.51
CA LYS A 106 7.05 -6.61 6.17
C LYS A 106 6.25 -5.57 5.37
N PRO A 107 5.88 -5.86 4.11
CA PRO A 107 5.06 -4.94 3.33
C PRO A 107 3.67 -4.79 3.93
N ARG A 108 3.08 -3.61 3.76
CA ARG A 108 1.67 -3.34 4.03
C ARG A 108 0.89 -3.41 2.73
N VAL A 109 0.03 -4.41 2.59
CA VAL A 109 -0.77 -4.61 1.37
C VAL A 109 -2.20 -4.19 1.63
N THR A 110 -2.68 -3.23 0.85
CA THR A 110 -4.08 -2.78 0.84
C THR A 110 -4.68 -3.11 -0.52
N LYS A 111 -5.91 -3.65 -0.52
CA LYS A 111 -6.65 -3.97 -1.74
C LYS A 111 -7.93 -3.15 -1.77
N PHE A 112 -8.25 -2.61 -2.93
CA PHE A 112 -9.46 -1.85 -3.17
C PHE A 112 -10.34 -2.61 -4.16
N PRO A 113 -11.62 -2.84 -3.85
CA PRO A 113 -12.54 -3.46 -4.79
C PRO A 113 -12.81 -2.50 -5.95
N ILE A 114 -12.69 -2.99 -7.18
CA ILE A 114 -12.98 -2.23 -8.41
C ILE A 114 -13.76 -3.10 -9.40
N ASN A 115 -14.41 -2.48 -10.39
CA ASN A 115 -15.02 -3.19 -11.50
C ASN A 115 -13.98 -3.45 -12.62
N PHE A 116 -13.63 -4.72 -12.85
CA PHE A 116 -12.76 -5.14 -13.94
C PHE A 116 -13.49 -5.36 -15.27
N HIS A 117 -14.83 -5.35 -15.27
CA HIS A 117 -15.70 -5.58 -16.42
C HIS A 117 -16.73 -4.43 -16.56
N PRO A 118 -16.30 -3.22 -16.91
CA PRO A 118 -17.19 -2.06 -17.01
C PRO A 118 -18.31 -2.22 -18.06
N GLU A 119 -18.11 -3.05 -19.10
CA GLU A 119 -19.08 -3.22 -20.19
C GLU A 119 -20.26 -4.17 -19.87
N ASN A 120 -20.23 -4.87 -18.72
CA ASN A 120 -21.35 -5.72 -18.31
C ASN A 120 -22.42 -4.96 -17.49
N ASN A 121 -22.22 -3.67 -17.19
CA ASN A 121 -23.09 -2.88 -16.32
C ASN A 121 -24.28 -2.21 -17.05
N GLU A 122 -24.56 -2.54 -18.32
CA GLU A 122 -25.78 -2.06 -19.00
C GLU A 122 -27.06 -2.79 -18.54
N HIS A 123 -26.94 -3.89 -17.79
CA HIS A 123 -28.05 -4.52 -17.07
C HIS A 123 -27.79 -4.46 -15.56
N GLY A 124 -28.50 -3.54 -14.90
CA GLY A 124 -28.26 -3.17 -13.51
C GLY A 124 -28.31 -4.34 -12.52
N GLU A 125 -27.21 -4.54 -11.82
CA GLU A 125 -27.19 -5.20 -10.52
C GLU A 125 -26.57 -4.22 -9.51
N GLU A 126 -27.36 -3.93 -8.48
CA GLU A 126 -27.04 -3.03 -7.37
C GLU A 126 -25.83 -3.58 -6.59
N PRO A 127 -24.86 -2.75 -6.17
CA PRO A 127 -23.69 -3.24 -5.45
C PRO A 127 -24.12 -3.88 -4.12
N PRO A 128 -23.51 -5.01 -3.72
CA PRO A 128 -23.88 -5.67 -2.47
C PRO A 128 -23.56 -4.77 -1.27
N PRO A 129 -24.39 -4.77 -0.22
CA PRO A 129 -24.19 -3.91 0.94
C PRO A 129 -22.92 -4.30 1.69
N LEU A 130 -22.16 -3.28 2.09
CA LEU A 130 -20.98 -3.40 2.95
C LEU A 130 -21.38 -4.02 4.29
N ALA A 131 -20.85 -5.21 4.59
CA ALA A 131 -20.92 -5.77 5.93
C ALA A 131 -19.92 -5.03 6.82
N GLU A 132 -20.39 -4.01 7.53
CA GLU A 132 -19.75 -3.53 8.76
C GLU A 132 -19.89 -4.63 9.81
N ASN A 133 -18.77 -5.28 10.18
CA ASN A 133 -18.48 -5.76 11.53
C ASN A 133 -17.06 -6.34 11.56
N ALA A 134 -16.11 -5.51 11.97
CA ALA A 134 -14.84 -5.97 12.53
C ALA A 134 -14.79 -5.50 13.99
N ILE A 135 -14.97 -6.42 14.94
CA ILE A 135 -14.45 -6.29 16.30
C ILE A 135 -13.68 -7.57 16.64
N GLU A 136 -12.35 -7.38 16.63
CA GLU A 136 -11.28 -7.94 17.45
C GLU A 136 -11.41 -9.32 18.15
N THR A 137 -10.43 -10.18 17.81
CA THR A 137 -9.62 -11.09 18.64
C THR A 137 -10.22 -11.79 19.88
N ASN A 138 -10.14 -13.13 19.94
CA ASN A 138 -9.15 -13.85 20.77
C ASN A 138 -9.22 -15.38 20.63
N ALA A 139 -8.07 -16.01 20.80
CA ALA A 139 -7.86 -17.44 20.82
C ALA A 139 -8.59 -18.12 21.99
N ASN A 140 -9.37 -19.16 21.70
CA ASN A 140 -9.42 -20.44 22.41
C ASN A 140 -10.42 -21.35 21.70
N GLY A 141 -10.00 -22.59 21.42
CA GLY A 141 -10.82 -23.56 20.70
C GLY A 141 -11.98 -24.07 21.54
N GLU A 142 -13.17 -24.07 20.94
CA GLU A 142 -14.33 -24.90 21.30
C GLU A 142 -15.24 -25.01 20.06
N GLU A 143 -15.76 -26.20 19.78
CA GLU A 143 -16.58 -26.54 18.60
C GLU A 143 -17.96 -25.87 18.59
N PRO A 144 -18.60 -25.66 17.43
CA PRO A 144 -19.92 -25.02 17.38
C PRO A 144 -21.07 -25.99 17.69
N LEU A 145 -21.99 -25.54 18.55
CA LEU A 145 -23.27 -26.18 18.90
C LEU A 145 -24.29 -26.12 17.73
N PRO A 146 -25.25 -27.07 17.65
CA PRO A 146 -26.18 -27.16 16.52
C PRO A 146 -27.38 -26.20 16.63
N SER A 147 -27.89 -25.80 15.47
CA SER A 147 -29.02 -24.87 15.27
C SER A 147 -30.36 -25.37 15.86
N PRO A 148 -31.27 -24.48 16.32
CA PRO A 148 -32.56 -24.89 16.87
C PRO A 148 -33.62 -25.16 15.78
N GLU A 149 -34.41 -26.21 16.02
CA GLU A 149 -35.55 -26.69 15.23
C GLU A 149 -36.71 -25.68 15.19
N GLY A 150 -37.40 -25.60 14.04
CA GLY A 150 -38.62 -24.80 13.85
C GLY A 150 -39.85 -25.43 14.52
N PRO A 151 -40.91 -24.64 14.82
CA PRO A 151 -42.04 -25.14 15.59
C PRO A 151 -43.00 -25.95 14.71
N ALA A 152 -43.46 -27.08 15.25
CA ALA A 152 -44.60 -27.85 14.78
C ALA A 152 -45.92 -27.13 15.11
N ILE A 153 -46.88 -27.16 14.19
CA ILE A 153 -48.28 -26.80 14.47
C ILE A 153 -49.17 -27.95 13.96
N GLU A 154 -49.79 -28.66 14.91
CA GLU A 154 -50.96 -29.52 14.73
C GLU A 154 -52.24 -28.67 14.94
N HIS A 155 -53.12 -28.65 13.94
CA HIS A 155 -54.50 -29.17 13.97
C HIS A 155 -55.27 -28.75 12.71
#